data_AF-M3RBS8-F1
#
_entry.id   AF-M3RBS8-F1
#
_cell.length_a   1.000
_cell.length_b   1.000
_cell.length_c   1.000
_cell.angle_alpha   90.00
_cell.angle_beta   90.00
_cell.angle_gamma   90.00
#
_symmetry.space_group_name_H-M   'P 1'
#
loop_
_entity.id
_entity.type
_entity.pdbx_description
1 polymer ?
#
loop_
_entity_poly.entity_id
_entity_poly.type
_entity_poly.pdbx_seq_one_letter_code
_entity_poly.pdbx_strand_id
1 'polypeptide(L)'
;MPNTTKKDYTKYSQKQLFNLINQLEQKISQAFDDKRGCCLGHEIPNLETQQAMREALNGENLETIEDFSAWTNERKKEVNAEN
;
A
#
# COMPACT_ATOMS: atom_id res chain seq x y z
N MET A 1 6.16 14.66 22.63
CA MET A 1 5.35 13.43 22.45
C MET A 1 3.95 13.71 22.98
N PRO A 2 2.86 13.42 22.26
CA PRO A 2 1.52 13.64 22.79
C PRO A 2 1.30 12.68 23.97
N ASN A 3 0.91 13.24 25.12
CA ASN A 3 0.66 12.51 26.36
C ASN A 3 -0.65 11.72 26.21
N THR A 4 -0.57 10.40 26.05
CA THR A 4 -1.75 9.55 25.92
C THR A 4 -2.28 9.16 27.30
N THR A 5 -3.15 9.99 27.86
CA THR A 5 -3.92 9.62 29.05
C THR A 5 -4.74 8.38 28.75
N LYS A 6 -4.47 7.27 29.46
CA LYS A 6 -5.22 6.01 29.32
C LYS A 6 -6.67 6.28 29.73
N LYS A 7 -7.59 6.26 28.76
CA LYS A 7 -9.02 6.49 29.04
C LYS A 7 -9.58 5.30 29.81
N ASP A 8 -10.28 5.60 30.90
CA ASP A 8 -11.04 4.62 31.67
C ASP A 8 -12.44 4.47 31.07
N TYR A 9 -12.65 3.38 30.35
CA TYR A 9 -13.92 3.11 29.66
C TYR A 9 -14.99 2.49 30.56
N THR A 10 -14.65 2.13 31.80
CA THR A 10 -15.60 1.50 32.75
C THR A 10 -16.71 2.45 33.18
N LYS A 11 -16.51 3.76 33.01
CA LYS A 11 -17.44 4.83 33.40
C LYS A 11 -18.55 5.09 32.39
N TYR A 12 -18.55 4.43 31.24
CA TYR A 12 -19.50 4.67 30.16
C TYR A 12 -20.59 3.60 30.13
N SER A 13 -21.82 4.03 29.83
CA SER A 13 -22.91 3.09 29.52
C SER A 13 -22.65 2.35 28.21
N GLN A 14 -23.29 1.19 28.04
CA GLN A 14 -23.20 0.38 26.82
C GLN A 14 -23.56 1.19 25.56
N LYS A 15 -24.58 2.05 25.62
CA LYS A 15 -24.99 2.92 24.50
C LYS A 15 -23.91 3.96 24.16
N GLN A 16 -23.24 4.52 25.16
CA GLN A 16 -22.15 5.46 24.94
C GLN A 16 -20.93 4.76 24.33
N LEU A 17 -20.62 3.54 24.78
CA LEU A 17 -19.55 2.72 24.20
C LEU A 17 -19.84 2.34 22.75
N PHE A 18 -21.07 1.93 22.44
CA PHE A 18 -21.49 1.63 21.07
C PHE A 18 -21.36 2.85 20.14
N ASN A 19 -21.83 4.01 20.59
CA ASN A 19 -21.68 5.25 19.82
C ASN A 19 -20.21 5.62 19.60
N LEU A 20 -19.35 5.41 20.61
CA LEU A 20 -17.91 5.65 20.48
C LEU A 20 -17.28 4.71 19.45
N ILE A 21 -17.63 3.42 19.47
CA ILE A 21 -17.14 2.44 18.49
C ILE A 21 -17.55 2.86 17.08
N ASN A 22 -18.83 3.16 16.85
CA ASN A 22 -19.30 3.60 15.54
C ASN A 22 -18.57 4.86 15.03
N GLN A 23 -18.30 5.83 15.93
CA GLN A 23 -17.54 7.03 15.57
C GLN A 23 -16.08 6.73 15.22
N LEU A 24 -15.46 5.78 15.91
CA LEU A 24 -14.09 5.37 15.62
C LEU A 24 -14.02 4.64 14.28
N GLU A 25 -14.95 3.73 14.01
CA GLU A 25 -15.04 3.03 12.73
C GLU A 25 -15.20 3.99 11.56
N GLN A 26 -16.11 4.97 11.66
CA GLN A 26 -16.28 5.99 10.62
C GLN A 26 -15.00 6.81 10.39
N LYS A 27 -14.31 7.22 11.46
CA LYS A 27 -13.05 7.98 11.33
C LYS A 27 -11.93 7.15 10.70
N ILE A 28 -11.85 5.87 11.03
CA ILE A 28 -10.90 4.93 10.42
C ILE A 28 -11.22 4.82 8.94
N SER A 29 -12.46 4.48 8.58
CA SER A 29 -12.88 4.35 7.18
C SER A 29 -12.59 5.61 6.36
N GLN A 30 -12.95 6.78 6.88
CA GLN A 30 -12.66 8.05 6.21
C GLN A 30 -11.16 8.29 6.03
N ALA A 31 -10.35 8.04 7.06
CA ALA A 31 -8.90 8.22 6.97
C ALA A 31 -8.27 7.26 5.95
N PHE A 32 -8.82 6.06 5.78
CA PHE A 32 -8.36 5.11 4.77
C PHE A 32 -8.86 5.47 3.37
N ASP A 33 -10.13 5.86 3.22
CA ASP A 33 -10.71 6.28 1.95
C ASP A 33 -10.04 7.55 1.41
N ASP A 34 -9.77 8.55 2.26
CA ASP A 34 -9.03 9.78 1.89
C ASP A 34 -7.60 9.48 1.40
N LYS A 35 -7.03 8.35 1.83
CA LYS A 35 -5.67 7.92 1.48
C LYS A 35 -5.62 6.94 0.30
N ARG A 36 -6.76 6.38 -0.11
CA ARG A 36 -6.90 5.62 -1.37
C ARG A 36 -6.60 6.45 -2.62
N GLY A 37 -6.74 7.77 -2.55
CA GLY A 37 -6.36 8.65 -3.67
C GLY A 37 -4.86 8.97 -3.77
N CYS A 38 -4.09 8.82 -2.69
CA CYS A 38 -2.75 9.42 -2.58
C CYS A 38 -1.61 8.41 -2.38
N CYS A 39 -1.84 7.29 -1.66
CA CYS A 39 -0.76 6.35 -1.27
C CYS A 39 -1.17 4.88 -1.26
N LEU A 40 -2.46 4.58 -1.20
CA LEU A 40 -2.99 3.22 -1.32
C LEU A 40 -3.58 3.16 -2.72
N GLY A 41 -2.81 2.67 -3.71
CA GLY A 41 -3.17 2.71 -5.13
C GLY A 41 -4.63 2.38 -5.43
N HIS A 42 -5.16 2.95 -6.51
CA HIS A 42 -6.56 2.77 -6.95
C HIS A 42 -6.94 1.29 -7.10
N GLU A 43 -5.94 0.44 -7.37
CA GLU A 43 -6.08 -0.99 -7.58
C GLU A 43 -4.99 -1.77 -6.83
N ILE A 44 -5.36 -2.96 -6.38
CA ILE A 44 -4.42 -3.94 -5.87
C ILE A 44 -3.75 -4.58 -7.09
N PRO A 45 -2.40 -4.57 -7.19
CA PRO A 45 -1.70 -5.24 -8.29
C PRO A 45 -2.14 -6.70 -8.43
N ASN A 46 -2.18 -7.22 -9.66
CA ASN A 46 -2.51 -8.62 -9.89
C ASN A 46 -1.47 -9.56 -9.25
N LEU A 47 -1.79 -10.86 -9.16
CA LEU A 47 -0.94 -11.84 -8.47
C LEU A 47 0.47 -11.94 -9.07
N GLU A 48 0.60 -11.82 -10.39
CA GLU A 48 1.89 -11.85 -11.09
C GLU A 48 2.76 -10.65 -10.68
N THR A 49 2.18 -9.46 -10.64
CA THR A 49 2.88 -8.24 -10.22
C THR A 49 3.29 -8.34 -8.75
N GLN A 50 2.41 -8.84 -7.88
CA GLN A 50 2.75 -9.06 -6.47
C GLN A 50 3.89 -10.05 -6.30
N GLN A 51 3.96 -11.08 -7.15
CA GLN A 51 5.02 -12.08 -7.11
C GLN A 51 6.36 -11.50 -7.59
N ALA A 52 6.37 -10.76 -8.70
CA ALA A 52 7.57 -10.07 -9.19
C ALA A 52 8.11 -9.08 -8.15
N MET A 53 7.24 -8.36 -7.44
CA MET A 53 7.65 -7.49 -6.33
C MET A 53 8.28 -8.26 -5.17
N ARG A 54 7.77 -9.46 -4.84
CA ARG A 54 8.36 -10.32 -3.79
C ARG A 54 9.75 -10.81 -4.19
N GLU A 55 9.92 -11.27 -5.42
CA GLU A 55 11.20 -11.74 -5.96
C GLU A 55 12.23 -10.60 -5.94
N ALA A 56 11.86 -9.42 -6.44
CA ALA A 56 12.72 -8.24 -6.42
C ALA A 56 13.16 -7.86 -5.01
N LEU A 57 12.25 -7.92 -4.02
CA LEU A 57 12.59 -7.65 -2.61
C LEU A 57 13.54 -8.70 -2.03
N ASN A 58 13.48 -9.95 -2.50
CA ASN A 58 14.40 -11.02 -2.11
C ASN A 58 15.72 -10.99 -2.89
N GLY A 59 15.90 -10.06 -3.82
CA GLY A 59 17.07 -10.00 -4.70
C GLY A 59 17.07 -11.07 -5.80
N GLU A 60 15.92 -11.70 -6.04
CA GLU A 60 15.72 -12.72 -7.06
C GLU A 60 15.18 -12.08 -8.34
N ASN A 61 15.46 -12.68 -9.51
CA ASN A 61 14.92 -12.26 -10.80
C ASN A 61 15.20 -10.77 -11.13
N LEU A 62 16.37 -10.27 -10.72
CA LEU A 62 16.85 -8.92 -10.99
C LEU A 62 18.01 -8.93 -11.98
N GLU A 63 18.05 -7.93 -12.85
CA GLU A 63 19.17 -7.66 -13.76
C GLU A 63 19.92 -6.42 -13.28
N THR A 64 21.26 -6.46 -13.31
CA THR A 64 22.07 -5.27 -13.03
C THR A 64 22.31 -4.52 -14.33
N ILE A 65 21.92 -3.24 -14.36
CA ILE A 65 22.13 -2.38 -15.52
C ILE A 65 23.45 -1.63 -15.34
N GLU A 66 24.47 -2.01 -16.11
CA GLU A 66 25.77 -1.33 -16.13
C GLU A 66 25.77 -0.08 -17.02
N ASP A 67 25.07 -0.12 -18.16
CA ASP A 67 24.87 1.01 -19.08
C ASP A 67 23.39 1.10 -19.50
N PHE A 68 22.74 2.17 -19.04
CA PHE A 68 21.34 2.45 -19.33
C PHE A 68 21.05 2.62 -20.83
N SER A 69 21.98 3.18 -21.59
CA SER A 69 21.79 3.45 -23.03
C SER A 69 21.83 2.16 -23.84
N ALA A 70 22.72 1.23 -23.48
CA ALA A 70 22.81 -0.08 -24.12
C ALA A 70 21.55 -0.91 -23.81
N TRP A 71 21.19 -1.02 -22.53
CA TRP A 71 20.02 -1.78 -22.07
C TRP A 71 18.72 -1.28 -22.70
N THR A 72 18.51 0.04 -22.78
CA THR A 72 17.30 0.60 -23.40
C THR A 72 17.19 0.30 -24.89
N ASN A 73 18.31 0.21 -25.61
CA ASN A 73 18.30 -0.15 -27.03
C ASN A 73 17.97 -1.63 -27.25
N GLU A 74 18.41 -2.52 -26.36
CA GLU A 74 18.06 -3.95 -26.40
C GLU A 74 16.57 -4.16 -26.10
N ARG A 75 16.07 -3.58 -25.00
CA ARG A 75 14.64 -3.64 -24.65
C ARG A 75 13.73 -3.06 -25.73
N LYS A 76 14.15 -1.98 -26.41
CA LYS A 76 13.41 -1.43 -27.56
C LYS A 76 13.34 -2.42 -28.72
N LYS A 77 14.38 -3.21 -28.99
CA LYS A 77 14.34 -4.22 -30.05
C LYS A 77 13.38 -5.36 -29.68
N GLU A 78 13.42 -5.84 -28.44
CA GLU A 78 12.55 -6.92 -27.97
C GLU A 78 11.07 -6.52 -28.02
N VAL A 79 10.72 -5.36 -27.47
CA VAL A 79 9.33 -4.86 -27.50
C VAL A 79 8.83 -4.62 -28.92
N ASN A 80 9.70 -4.21 -29.85
CA ASN A 80 9.33 -3.99 -31.24
C ASN A 80 9.37 -5.26 -32.10
N ALA A 81 10.03 -6.34 -31.65
CA ALA A 81 10.10 -7.62 -32.35
C ALA A 81 8.90 -8.53 -32.04
N GLU A 82 8.17 -8.25 -30.96
CA GLU A 82 6.98 -9.00 -30.54
C GLU A 82 5.65 -8.42 -31.12
N ASN A 83 5.72 -7.44 -32.03
CA ASN A 83 4.56 -6.86 -32.74
C ASN A 83 4.46 -7.29 -34.21
#